data_AF-A0A955XTH4-F1
#
_entry.id   AF-A0A955XTH4-F1
#
_cell.length_a   1.000
_cell.length_b   1.000
_cell.length_c   1.000
_cell.angle_alpha   90.00
_cell.angle_beta   90.00
_cell.angle_gamma   90.00
#
_symmetry.space_group_name_H-M   'P 1'
#
loop_
_entity.id
_entity.type
_entity.pdbx_description
1 polymer ?
#
loop_
_entity_poly.entity_id
_entity_poly.type
_entity_poly.pdbx_seq_one_letter_code
_entity_poly.pdbx_strand_id
1 'polypeptide(L)'
;MSDTARPLKRKYARVERERRFLLERLPTELDAAAFHRIRDRFLEGTNLRLRRVEMPDGSHLVTKLGQKLLDPEAAQSSRNRLMTT
;
A
#
# COMPACT_ATOMS: atom_id res chain seq x y z
N MET A 1 -7.73 -10.20 -30.57
CA MET A 1 -7.94 -9.49 -29.30
C MET A 1 -6.58 -9.31 -28.67
N SER A 2 -5.97 -8.14 -28.82
CA SER A 2 -4.60 -7.87 -28.38
C SER A 2 -4.54 -7.75 -26.86
N ASP A 3 -3.69 -8.60 -26.28
CA ASP A 3 -3.35 -8.63 -24.86
C ASP A 3 -2.76 -7.28 -24.43
N THR A 4 -3.52 -6.53 -23.64
CA THR A 4 -3.11 -5.27 -23.02
C THR A 4 -2.44 -5.58 -21.67
N ALA A 5 -1.46 -6.47 -21.69
CA ALA A 5 -0.67 -6.79 -20.51
C ALA A 5 0.12 -5.56 -20.09
N ARG A 6 -0.23 -5.00 -18.92
CA ARG A 6 0.53 -3.93 -18.27
C ARG A 6 1.97 -4.42 -18.10
N PRO A 7 3.00 -3.68 -18.56
CA PRO A 7 4.37 -4.18 -18.53
C PRO A 7 4.80 -4.50 -17.10
N LEU A 8 5.01 -5.79 -16.81
CA LEU A 8 5.47 -6.30 -15.50
C LEU A 8 6.95 -5.97 -15.24
N LYS A 9 7.70 -5.61 -16.29
CA LYS A 9 9.14 -5.33 -16.22
C LYS A 9 9.39 -3.91 -15.68
N ARG A 10 9.74 -3.83 -14.39
CA ARG A 10 9.95 -2.56 -13.67
C ARG A 10 11.31 -1.92 -13.97
N LYS A 11 11.49 -1.38 -15.19
CA LYS A 11 12.75 -0.75 -15.66
C LYS A 11 13.29 0.35 -14.74
N TYR A 12 12.42 1.02 -13.97
CA TYR A 12 12.76 2.15 -13.10
C TYR A 12 12.59 1.88 -11.61
N ALA A 13 12.18 0.66 -11.20
CA ALA A 13 12.03 0.38 -9.77
C ALA A 13 13.40 0.08 -9.16
N ARG A 14 13.79 0.89 -8.17
CA ARG A 14 14.90 0.56 -7.28
C ARG A 14 14.37 -0.28 -6.12
N VAL A 15 15.17 -1.25 -5.67
CA VAL A 15 14.84 -2.05 -4.48
C VAL A 15 14.99 -1.18 -3.25
N GLU A 16 13.91 -0.96 -2.53
CA GLU A 16 13.93 -0.34 -1.22
C GLU A 16 14.43 -1.34 -0.18
N ARG A 17 15.38 -0.92 0.66
CA ARG A 17 15.91 -1.73 1.76
C ARG A 17 15.50 -1.08 3.08
N GLU A 18 14.38 -1.55 3.63
CA GLU A 18 13.83 -1.07 4.90
C GLU A 18 13.92 -2.12 6.01
N ARG A 19 13.93 -1.66 7.27
CA ARG A 19 13.83 -2.50 8.46
C ARG A 19 12.64 -2.04 9.29
N ARG A 20 11.91 -3.00 9.87
CA ARG A 20 10.77 -2.72 10.77
C ARG A 20 11.17 -3.10 12.19
N PHE A 21 10.86 -2.21 13.11
CA PHE A 21 11.09 -2.39 14.54
C PHE A 21 9.77 -2.20 15.27
N LEU A 22 9.56 -2.99 16.32
CA LEU A 22 8.47 -2.71 17.25
C LEU A 22 8.83 -1.43 18.02
N LEU A 23 7.87 -0.51 18.12
CA LEU A 23 8.03 0.73 18.86
C LEU A 23 7.34 0.58 20.22
N GLU A 24 8.11 0.68 21.30
CA GLU A 24 7.56 0.59 22.67
C GLU A 24 6.73 1.82 23.03
N ARG A 25 7.21 3.02 22.65
CA ARG A 25 6.53 4.30 22.85
C ARG A 25 6.88 5.29 21.74
N LEU A 26 6.01 6.28 21.51
CA LEU A 26 6.33 7.38 20.61
C LEU A 26 7.53 8.18 21.16
N PRO A 27 8.55 8.48 20.33
CA PRO A 27 9.62 9.40 20.71
C PRO A 27 9.07 10.74 21.19
N THR A 28 9.66 11.29 22.25
CA THR A 28 9.15 12.49 22.94
C THR A 28 9.31 13.77 22.10
N GLU A 29 10.21 13.74 21.12
CA GLU A 29 10.48 14.82 20.19
C GLU A 29 9.42 14.96 19.10
N LEU A 30 8.51 13.98 18.96
CA LEU A 30 7.45 14.00 17.96
C LEU A 30 6.19 14.66 18.49
N ASP A 31 5.60 15.52 17.66
CA ASP A 31 4.25 16.02 17.89
C ASP A 31 3.23 14.91 17.62
N ALA A 32 2.56 14.44 18.68
CA ALA A 32 1.53 13.42 18.60
C ALA A 32 0.28 13.86 17.81
N ALA A 33 0.08 15.16 17.62
CA ALA A 33 -1.00 15.70 16.79
C ALA A 33 -0.64 15.75 15.30
N ALA A 34 0.64 15.70 14.94
CA ALA A 34 1.12 15.78 13.56
C ALA A 34 1.05 14.42 12.84
N PHE A 35 -0.16 13.88 12.64
CA PHE A 35 -0.36 12.60 11.95
C PHE A 35 -1.37 12.68 10.80
N HIS A 36 -1.37 11.66 9.96
CA HIS A 36 -2.46 11.37 9.04
C HIS A 36 -3.07 10.02 9.38
N ARG A 37 -4.40 9.96 9.45
CA ARG A 37 -5.12 8.71 9.72
C ARG A 37 -5.42 7.99 8.43
N ILE A 38 -4.88 6.79 8.30
CA ILE A 38 -5.07 5.92 7.13
C ILE A 38 -6.06 4.82 7.50
N ARG A 39 -7.14 4.70 6.73
CA ARG A 39 -8.13 3.62 6.83
C ARG A 39 -8.14 2.82 5.53
N ASP A 40 -7.80 1.55 5.63
CA ASP A 40 -7.84 0.62 4.50
C ASP A 40 -9.04 -0.32 4.63
N ARG A 41 -9.84 -0.41 3.55
CA ARG A 41 -10.87 -1.43 3.38
C ARG A 41 -10.49 -2.31 2.20
N PHE A 42 -10.26 -3.60 2.48
CA PHE A 42 -10.06 -4.61 1.46
C PHE A 42 -11.42 -5.16 1.07
N LEU A 43 -11.73 -5.20 -0.23
CA LEU A 43 -12.98 -5.77 -0.71
C LEU A 43 -12.81 -7.28 -0.82
N GLU A 44 -13.62 -8.00 -0.04
CA GLU A 44 -13.60 -9.46 0.02
C GLU A 44 -13.78 -10.10 -1.37
N GLY A 45 -13.12 -11.24 -1.59
CA GLY A 45 -13.13 -11.94 -2.88
C GLY A 45 -12.39 -11.22 -4.02
N THR A 46 -11.84 -10.04 -3.77
CA THR A 46 -11.10 -9.26 -4.78
C THR A 46 -9.68 -8.94 -4.31
N ASN A 47 -8.88 -8.38 -5.23
CA ASN A 47 -7.59 -7.78 -4.92
C ASN A 47 -7.67 -6.24 -4.83
N LEU A 48 -8.86 -5.70 -4.54
CA LEU A 48 -9.10 -4.26 -4.44
C LEU A 48 -8.94 -3.78 -3.00
N ARG A 49 -8.35 -2.59 -2.87
CA ARG A 49 -8.23 -1.85 -1.62
C ARG A 49 -8.76 -0.43 -1.82
N LEU A 50 -9.72 -0.03 -1.01
CA LEU A 50 -10.10 1.36 -0.83
C LEU A 50 -9.32 1.93 0.35
N ARG A 51 -8.50 2.95 0.10
CA ARG A 51 -7.77 3.70 1.14
C ARG A 51 -8.38 5.08 1.30
N ARG A 52 -8.70 5.46 2.54
CA ARG A 52 -9.03 6.84 2.93
C ARG A 52 -7.93 7.39 3.81
N VAL A 53 -7.52 8.62 3.55
CA VAL A 53 -6.58 9.37 4.39
C VAL A 53 -7.30 10.60 4.94
N GLU A 54 -7.16 10.83 6.23
CA GLU A 54 -7.79 11.91 6.98
C GLU A 54 -6.73 12.70 7.76
N MET A 55 -6.98 13.98 7.95
CA MET A 55 -6.25 14.82 8.91
C MET A 55 -6.61 14.43 10.35
N PRO A 56 -5.86 14.93 11.35
CA PRO A 56 -6.15 14.64 12.77
C PRO A 56 -7.58 15.00 13.19
N ASP A 57 -8.08 16.13 12.70
CA ASP A 57 -9.44 16.63 12.94
C ASP A 57 -10.56 15.81 12.23
N GLY A 58 -10.19 14.79 11.47
CA GLY A 58 -11.11 13.95 10.72
C GLY A 58 -11.51 14.51 9.36
N SER A 59 -11.01 15.68 8.97
CA SER A 59 -11.20 16.21 7.62
C SER A 59 -10.59 15.25 6.59
N HIS A 60 -11.30 15.10 5.47
CA HIS A 60 -10.91 14.19 4.41
C HIS A 60 -9.77 14.79 3.58
N LEU A 61 -8.69 14.04 3.40
CA LEU A 61 -7.55 14.47 2.60
C LEU A 61 -7.58 13.82 1.20
N VAL A 62 -7.71 12.50 1.13
CA VAL A 62 -7.71 11.78 -0.15
C VAL A 62 -8.36 10.41 -0.04
N THR A 63 -8.98 9.96 -1.14
CA THR A 63 -9.43 8.58 -1.34
C THR A 63 -8.70 7.97 -2.53
N LYS A 64 -8.18 6.74 -2.37
CA LYS A 64 -7.50 5.99 -3.44
C LYS A 64 -8.12 4.60 -3.57
N LEU A 65 -8.46 4.21 -4.80
CA LEU A 65 -8.79 2.83 -5.14
C LEU A 65 -7.56 2.18 -5.78
N GLY A 66 -7.04 1.12 -5.15
CA GLY A 66 -5.90 0.36 -5.65
C GLY A 66 -6.28 -1.08 -5.96
N GLN A 67 -5.72 -1.62 -7.05
CA GLN A 67 -5.82 -3.04 -7.40
C GLN A 67 -4.45 -3.69 -7.34
N LYS A 68 -4.40 -4.84 -6.68
CA LYS A 68 -3.23 -5.70 -6.64
C LYS A 68 -3.33 -6.72 -7.77
N LEU A 69 -2.42 -6.64 -8.72
CA LEU A 69 -2.34 -7.65 -9.78
C LEU A 69 -1.45 -8.79 -9.30
N LEU A 70 -1.93 -10.02 -9.48
CA LEU A 70 -1.10 -11.19 -9.29
C LEU A 70 -0.22 -11.32 -10.53
N ASP A 71 1.07 -11.54 -10.32
CA ASP A 71 1.97 -11.91 -11.40
C ASP A 71 1.74 -13.41 -11.68
N PRO A 72 1.29 -13.78 -12.89
CA PRO A 72 0.97 -15.16 -13.22
C PRO A 72 2.21 -16.08 -13.21
N GLU A 73 3.42 -15.53 -13.39
CA GLU A 73 4.67 -16.29 -13.39
C GLU A 73 5.39 -16.28 -12.05
N ALA A 74 4.95 -15.45 -11.10
CA ALA A 74 5.49 -15.48 -9.75
C ALA A 74 5.10 -16.81 -9.08
N ALA A 75 6.10 -17.68 -8.85
CA ALA A 75 5.95 -18.92 -8.09
C ALA A 75 5.03 -18.68 -6.89
N GLN A 76 4.02 -19.53 -6.71
CA GLN A 76 2.93 -19.43 -5.72
C GLN A 76 3.47 -19.36 -4.28
N SER A 77 4.02 -18.22 -3.93
CA SER A 77 4.45 -17.86 -2.60
C SER A 77 3.33 -17.00 -2.03
N SER A 78 2.67 -17.53 -1.00
CA SER A 78 1.62 -16.83 -0.24
C SER A 78 2.04 -15.46 0.30
N ARG A 79 3.33 -15.10 0.19
CA ARG A 79 3.93 -13.86 0.69
C ARG A 79 4.22 -12.79 -0.36
N ASN A 80 4.18 -13.09 -1.67
CA ASN A 80 4.58 -12.13 -2.71
C ASN A 80 3.38 -11.57 -3.47
N ARG A 81 2.45 -10.95 -2.75
CA ARG A 81 1.53 -10.04 -3.41
C ARG A 81 2.26 -8.69 -3.51
N LEU A 82 2.65 -8.27 -4.71
CA LEU A 82 3.33 -6.99 -4.97
C LEU A 82 2.36 -5.82 -4.88
N MET A 83 2.67 -4.79 -4.07
CA MET A 83 1.89 -3.56 -3.98
C MET A 83 2.06 -2.77 -5.30
N THR A 84 0.97 -2.45 -5.99
CA THR A 84 0.96 -1.44 -7.06
C THR A 84 0.56 -0.12 -6.42
N THR A 85 1.46 0.85 -6.42
CA THR A 85 1.17 2.25 -6.06
C THR A 85 0.64 3.02 -7.25
#